data_AF-A0A3L6JHF0-F1
#
_entry.id   AF-A0A3L6JHF0-F1
#
_cell.length_a   1.000
_cell.length_b   1.000
_cell.length_c   1.000
_cell.angle_alpha   90.00
_cell.angle_beta   90.00
_cell.angle_gamma   90.00
#
_symmetry.space_group_name_H-M   'P 1'
#
loop_
_entity.id
_entity.type
_entity.pdbx_description
1 polymer ?
#
loop_
_entity_poly.entity_id
_entity_poly.type
_entity_poly.pdbx_seq_one_letter_code
_entity_poly.pdbx_strand_id
1 'polypeptide(L)'
;MPIVEESQEAEVVDTKRPMRAFTVMWTGQAASLFGSGLVRFALVWWLTLTTGSATVLALATIMALVPQILLTPIAGAYVDRWNRRIVMMVADSAIAASIGVLALIYLLGLAEVWHIYLIMFVGECF
;
A
#
# COMPACT_ATOMS: atom_id res chain seq x y z
N MET A 1 -54.39 -1.43 30.29
CA MET A 1 -53.56 -0.25 30.62
C MET A 1 -52.75 -0.66 31.84
N PRO A 2 -51.42 -0.88 31.81
CA PRO A 2 -50.33 -0.37 30.95
C PRO A 2 -49.58 -1.51 30.20
N ILE A 3 -48.26 -1.42 29.97
CA ILE A 3 -47.33 -2.27 29.16
C ILE A 3 -47.21 -1.89 27.66
N VAL A 4 -46.97 -0.61 27.38
CA VAL A 4 -46.43 -0.12 26.09
C VAL A 4 -44.98 0.39 26.26
N GLU A 5 -44.41 0.30 27.46
CA GLU A 5 -43.13 0.97 27.81
C GLU A 5 -41.86 0.15 27.53
N GLU A 6 -41.95 -1.14 27.20
CA GLU A 6 -40.76 -2.01 27.18
C GLU A 6 -40.06 -2.11 25.80
N SER A 7 -40.60 -1.49 24.76
CA SER A 7 -40.08 -1.62 23.38
C SER A 7 -39.22 -0.45 22.89
N GLN A 8 -38.76 0.46 23.78
CA GLN A 8 -38.05 1.69 23.38
C GLN A 8 -36.62 1.88 23.90
N GLU A 9 -36.01 0.90 24.58
CA GLU A 9 -34.54 0.82 24.64
C GLU A 9 -34.00 0.26 23.32
N ALA A 10 -34.31 0.93 22.22
CA ALA A 10 -33.60 0.76 20.97
C ALA A 10 -32.17 1.24 21.21
N GLU A 11 -31.26 0.28 21.34
CA GLU A 11 -29.81 0.42 21.26
C GLU A 11 -29.44 1.63 20.38
N VAL A 12 -29.08 2.74 21.03
CA VAL A 12 -28.54 3.92 20.35
C VAL A 12 -27.15 3.51 19.88
N VAL A 13 -27.10 2.87 18.72
CA VAL A 13 -25.85 2.61 18.00
C VAL A 13 -25.17 3.97 17.86
N ASP A 14 -24.09 4.18 18.60
CA ASP A 14 -23.30 5.41 18.60
C ASP A 14 -22.64 5.60 17.23
N THR A 15 -23.41 6.15 16.29
CA THR A 15 -23.02 6.40 14.89
C THR A 15 -21.87 7.40 14.76
N LYS A 16 -21.46 8.10 15.84
CA LYS A 16 -20.33 9.04 15.81
C LYS A 16 -18.96 8.36 15.88
N ARG A 17 -18.85 7.20 16.52
CA ARG A 17 -17.59 6.44 16.61
C ARG A 17 -17.10 5.83 15.28
N PRO A 18 -17.95 5.25 14.40
CA PRO A 18 -17.48 4.66 13.14
C PRO A 18 -16.93 5.70 12.16
N MET A 19 -17.51 6.90 12.11
CA MET A 19 -17.08 7.97 11.19
C MET A 19 -15.64 8.43 11.49
N ARG A 20 -15.30 8.66 12.76
CA ARG A 20 -13.92 9.06 13.13
C ARG A 20 -12.90 7.97 12.81
N ALA A 21 -13.21 6.71 13.14
CA ALA A 21 -12.32 5.59 12.87
C ALA A 21 -12.12 5.39 11.35
N PHE A 22 -13.18 5.54 10.56
CA PHE A 22 -13.12 5.52 9.11
C PHE A 22 -12.28 6.68 8.56
N THR A 23 -12.50 7.92 9.00
CA THR A 23 -11.73 9.08 8.52
C THR A 23 -10.24 8.91 8.80
N VAL A 24 -9.84 8.45 9.99
CA VAL A 24 -8.42 8.21 10.32
C VAL A 24 -7.81 7.15 9.41
N MET A 25 -8.49 6.01 9.23
CA MET A 25 -8.05 4.95 8.33
C MET A 25 -7.92 5.45 6.88
N TRP A 26 -8.94 6.17 6.40
CA TRP A 26 -8.99 6.68 5.05
C TRP A 26 -7.89 7.70 4.78
N THR A 27 -7.63 8.63 5.72
CA THR A 27 -6.51 9.58 5.59
C THR A 27 -5.15 8.89 5.56
N GLY A 28 -4.96 7.84 6.37
CA GLY A 28 -3.73 7.06 6.37
C GLY A 28 -3.52 6.32 5.04
N GLN A 29 -4.58 5.70 4.51
CA GLN A 29 -4.55 5.04 3.21
C GLN A 29 -4.31 6.01 2.06
N ALA A 30 -4.98 7.17 2.06
CA ALA A 30 -4.76 8.21 1.07
C ALA A 30 -3.30 8.71 1.07
N ALA A 31 -2.73 8.92 2.26
CA ALA A 31 -1.33 9.30 2.40
C ALA A 31 -0.37 8.19 1.92
N SER A 32 -0.66 6.91 2.24
CA SER A 32 0.14 5.77 1.76
C SER A 32 0.14 5.70 0.24
N LEU A 33 -1.04 5.74 -0.40
CA LEU A 33 -1.17 5.71 -1.85
C LEU A 33 -0.45 6.88 -2.53
N PHE A 34 -0.56 8.08 -1.95
CA PHE A 34 0.14 9.26 -2.45
C PHE A 34 1.66 9.11 -2.35
N GLY A 35 2.16 8.65 -1.20
CA GLY A 35 3.58 8.42 -0.97
C GLY A 35 4.15 7.37 -1.93
N SER A 36 3.46 6.25 -2.11
CA SER A 36 3.83 5.20 -3.06
C SER A 36 3.89 5.72 -4.49
N GLY A 37 2.91 6.54 -4.91
CA GLY A 37 2.92 7.19 -6.22
C GLY A 37 4.13 8.12 -6.42
N LEU A 38 4.48 8.90 -5.38
CA LEU A 38 5.64 9.80 -5.42
C LEU A 38 6.96 9.03 -5.50
N VAL A 39 7.11 7.94 -4.75
CA VAL A 39 8.29 7.06 -4.82
C VAL A 39 8.41 6.45 -6.21
N ARG A 40 7.31 5.96 -6.78
CA ARG A 40 7.31 5.38 -8.13
C ARG A 40 7.75 6.40 -9.19
N PHE A 41 7.25 7.63 -9.09
CA PHE A 41 7.69 8.73 -9.94
C PHE A 41 9.20 9.00 -9.77
N ALA A 42 9.67 9.10 -8.53
CA ALA A 42 11.08 9.36 -8.23
C ALA A 42 12.00 8.25 -8.78
N LEU A 43 11.62 6.98 -8.65
CA LEU A 43 12.36 5.84 -9.19
C LEU A 43 12.47 5.89 -10.71
N VAL A 44 11.35 6.11 -11.40
CA VAL A 44 11.31 6.24 -12.87
C VAL A 44 12.17 7.43 -13.32
N TRP A 45 12.06 8.56 -12.63
CA TRP A 45 12.85 9.75 -12.93
C TRP A 45 14.34 9.51 -12.72
N TRP A 46 14.72 8.86 -11.62
CA TRP A 46 16.11 8.50 -11.34
C TRP A 46 16.68 7.55 -12.39
N LEU A 47 15.95 6.50 -12.78
CA LEU A 47 16.37 5.59 -13.85
C LEU A 47 16.57 6.35 -15.17
N THR A 48 15.67 7.29 -15.48
CA THR A 48 15.75 8.11 -16.68
C THR A 48 17.03 8.95 -16.69
N LEU A 49 17.35 9.62 -15.59
CA LEU A 49 18.57 10.43 -15.47
C LEU A 49 19.85 9.59 -15.48
N THR A 50 19.85 8.44 -14.80
CA THR A 50 21.04 7.60 -14.64
C THR A 50 21.37 6.79 -15.89
N THR A 51 20.35 6.26 -16.58
CA THR A 51 20.55 5.34 -17.73
C THR A 51 20.16 5.93 -19.07
N GLY A 52 19.19 6.85 -19.13
CA GLY A 52 18.65 7.39 -20.38
C GLY A 52 18.03 6.36 -21.33
N SER A 53 17.85 5.11 -20.88
CA SER A 53 17.50 3.98 -21.76
C SER A 53 16.04 3.59 -21.61
N ALA A 54 15.31 3.62 -22.73
CA ALA A 54 13.93 3.15 -22.80
C ALA A 54 13.80 1.66 -22.41
N THR A 55 14.81 0.84 -22.71
CA THR A 55 14.82 -0.59 -22.37
C THR A 55 14.88 -0.81 -20.85
N VAL A 56 15.67 0.00 -20.13
CA VAL A 56 15.78 -0.08 -18.66
C VAL A 56 14.44 0.24 -18.00
N LEU A 57 13.76 1.28 -18.49
CA LEU A 57 12.42 1.68 -18.04
C LEU A 57 11.35 0.63 -18.36
N ALA A 58 11.39 0.04 -19.56
CA ALA A 58 10.49 -1.04 -19.94
C ALA A 58 10.66 -2.26 -19.03
N LEU A 59 11.91 -2.65 -18.74
CA LEU A 59 12.21 -3.76 -17.84
C LEU A 59 11.76 -3.46 -16.41
N ALA A 60 11.99 -2.23 -15.93
CA ALA A 60 11.50 -1.77 -14.63
C ALA A 60 9.97 -1.91 -14.51
N THR A 61 9.26 -1.54 -15.58
CA THR A 61 7.79 -1.64 -15.66
C THR A 61 7.34 -3.11 -15.66
N ILE A 62 8.02 -3.99 -16.38
CA ILE A 62 7.74 -5.43 -16.37
C ILE A 62 7.94 -5.99 -14.96
N MET A 63 9.04 -5.63 -14.29
CA MET A 63 9.32 -6.08 -12.92
C MET A 63 8.26 -5.62 -11.92
N ALA A 64 7.63 -4.47 -12.15
CA ALA A 64 6.49 -4.01 -11.36
C ALA A 64 5.19 -4.77 -11.69
N LEU A 65 4.92 -5.06 -12.96
CA LEU A 65 3.67 -5.69 -13.40
C LEU A 65 3.58 -7.19 -13.07
N VAL A 66 4.69 -7.92 -13.19
CA VAL A 66 4.73 -9.37 -12.95
C VAL A 66 4.20 -9.76 -11.56
N PRO A 67 4.72 -9.22 -10.44
CA PRO A 67 4.23 -9.58 -9.12
C PRO A 67 2.77 -9.14 -8.96
N GLN A 68 2.41 -7.95 -9.43
CA GLN A 68 1.04 -7.44 -9.36
C GLN A 68 0.03 -8.41 -10.01
N ILE A 69 0.29 -8.85 -11.25
CA ILE A 69 -0.61 -9.75 -11.98
C ILE A 69 -0.72 -11.12 -11.30
N LEU A 70 0.39 -11.66 -10.80
CA LEU A 70 0.42 -12.98 -10.18
C LEU A 70 -0.23 -12.99 -8.79
N LEU A 71 -0.04 -11.92 -8.01
CA LEU A 71 -0.46 -11.87 -6.62
C LEU A 71 -1.87 -11.33 -6.44
N THR A 72 -2.38 -10.48 -7.34
CA THR A 72 -3.76 -9.97 -7.26
C THR A 72 -4.82 -11.07 -7.07
N PRO A 73 -4.87 -12.16 -7.87
CA PRO A 73 -5.88 -13.21 -7.68
C PRO A 73 -5.69 -14.00 -6.37
N ILE A 74 -4.44 -14.18 -5.93
CA ILE A 74 -4.12 -14.85 -4.68
C ILE A 74 -4.56 -13.98 -3.51
N ALA A 75 -4.11 -12.72 -3.48
CA ALA A 75 -4.45 -11.73 -2.48
C ALA A 75 -5.96 -11.56 -2.35
N GLY A 76 -6.70 -11.48 -3.47
CA GLY A 76 -8.16 -11.39 -3.46
C GLY A 76 -8.83 -12.59 -2.77
N ALA A 77 -8.41 -13.81 -3.09
CA ALA A 77 -8.98 -15.02 -2.48
C ALA A 77 -8.73 -15.12 -0.96
N TYR A 78 -7.61 -14.60 -0.46
CA TYR A 78 -7.23 -14.65 0.96
C TYR A 78 -7.73 -13.43 1.76
N VAL A 79 -7.78 -12.24 1.17
CA VAL A 79 -8.26 -11.00 1.81
C VAL A 79 -9.71 -11.13 2.28
N ASP A 80 -10.55 -11.81 1.51
CA ASP A 80 -11.97 -12.00 1.85
C ASP A 80 -12.18 -12.84 3.11
N ARG A 81 -11.15 -13.60 3.54
CA ARG A 81 -11.22 -14.48 4.72
C ARG A 81 -10.58 -13.87 5.97
N TRP A 82 -9.79 -12.82 5.81
CA TRP A 82 -8.97 -12.26 6.89
C TRP A 82 -9.48 -10.89 7.34
N ASN A 83 -9.05 -10.44 8.52
CA ASN A 83 -9.37 -9.09 8.97
C ASN A 83 -8.67 -8.07 8.06
N ARG A 84 -9.43 -7.42 7.17
CA ARG A 84 -8.96 -6.44 6.18
C ARG A 84 -8.04 -5.36 6.77
N ARG A 85 -8.30 -4.93 8.01
CA ARG A 85 -7.48 -3.90 8.68
C ARG A 85 -6.06 -4.39 8.98
N ILE A 86 -5.91 -5.65 9.39
CA ILE A 86 -4.61 -6.25 9.68
C ILE A 86 -3.83 -6.46 8.39
N VAL A 87 -4.50 -6.96 7.34
CA VAL A 87 -3.86 -7.17 6.03
C VAL A 87 -3.29 -5.87 5.47
N MET A 88 -4.08 -4.78 5.49
CA MET A 88 -3.61 -3.46 5.06
C MET A 88 -2.40 -2.98 5.85
N MET A 89 -2.42 -3.10 7.19
CA MET A 89 -1.28 -2.68 8.02
C MET A 89 -0.01 -3.48 7.70
N VAL A 90 -0.10 -4.79 7.49
CA VAL A 90 1.06 -5.63 7.15
C VAL A 90 1.61 -5.29 5.77
N ALA A 91 0.74 -5.14 4.77
CA ALA A 91 1.09 -4.75 3.41
C ALA A 91 1.80 -3.39 3.38
N ASP A 92 1.17 -2.35 3.95
CA ASP A 92 1.74 -1.01 4.02
C ASP A 92 3.08 -1.00 4.78
N SER A 93 3.21 -1.80 5.85
CA SER A 93 4.47 -1.91 6.60
C SER A 93 5.59 -2.57 5.78
N ALA A 94 5.28 -3.59 4.98
CA ALA A 94 6.25 -4.25 4.11
C ALA A 94 6.73 -3.31 2.99
N ILE A 95 5.81 -2.52 2.42
CA ILE A 95 6.14 -1.46 1.45
C ILE A 95 7.04 -0.41 2.10
N ALA A 96 6.64 0.13 3.25
CA ALA A 96 7.39 1.16 3.96
C ALA A 96 8.81 0.67 4.34
N ALA A 97 8.94 -0.58 4.80
CA ALA A 97 10.24 -1.18 5.11
C ALA A 97 11.12 -1.30 3.84
N SER A 98 10.56 -1.76 2.73
CA SER A 98 11.28 -1.91 1.46
C SER A 98 11.79 -0.56 0.94
N ILE A 99 10.96 0.48 1.00
CA ILE A 99 11.33 1.85 0.63
C ILE A 99 12.39 2.40 1.61
N GLY A 100 12.24 2.13 2.91
CA GLY A 100 13.23 2.54 3.92
C GLY A 100 14.61 1.94 3.68
N VAL A 101 14.67 0.65 3.30
CA VAL A 101 15.92 -0.01 2.91
C VAL A 101 16.52 0.64 1.67
N LEU A 102 15.72 0.94 0.64
CA LEU A 102 16.20 1.65 -0.55
C LEU A 102 16.77 3.02 -0.20
N ALA A 103 16.05 3.79 0.62
CA ALA A 103 16.46 5.12 1.03
C ALA A 103 17.80 5.07 1.77
N LEU A 104 18.02 4.06 2.63
CA LEU A 104 19.28 3.86 3.31
C LEU A 104 20.42 3.54 2.33
N ILE A 105 20.20 2.62 1.38
CA ILE A 105 21.19 2.27 0.34
C ILE A 105 21.56 3.51 -0.50
N TYR A 106 20.57 4.33 -0.83
CA TYR A 106 20.78 5.58 -1.56
C TYR A 106 21.61 6.58 -0.77
N LEU A 107 21.32 6.77 0.52
CA LEU A 107 22.10 7.66 1.40
C LEU A 107 23.54 7.19 1.59
N LEU A 108 23.80 5.88 1.50
CA LEU A 108 25.14 5.31 1.53
C LEU A 108 25.90 5.42 0.20
N GLY A 109 25.25 5.91 -0.87
CA GLY A 109 25.86 6.04 -2.19
C GLY A 109 26.06 4.70 -2.92
N LEU A 110 25.41 3.63 -2.46
CA LEU A 110 25.51 2.28 -3.01
C LEU A 110 24.33 1.93 -3.95
N ALA A 111 23.54 2.93 -4.33
CA ALA A 111 22.35 2.72 -5.15
C ALA A 111 22.71 2.32 -6.59
N GLU A 112 22.43 1.07 -6.91
CA GLU A 112 22.52 0.52 -8.27
C GLU A 112 21.14 0.22 -8.86
N VAL A 113 21.08 0.14 -10.19
CA VAL A 113 19.84 -0.16 -10.95
C VAL A 113 19.15 -1.45 -10.50
N TRP A 114 19.90 -2.47 -10.11
CA TRP A 114 19.36 -3.75 -9.64
C TRP A 114 18.56 -3.62 -8.34
N HIS A 115 18.93 -2.69 -7.46
CA HIS A 115 18.16 -2.41 -6.23
C HIS A 115 16.77 -1.87 -6.58
N ILE A 116 16.70 -1.02 -7.61
CA ILE A 116 15.41 -0.48 -8.07
C ILE A 116 14.54 -1.57 -8.66
N TYR A 117 15.10 -2.50 -9.44
CA TYR A 117 14.33 -3.65 -9.93
C TYR A 117 13.78 -4.51 -8.80
N LEU A 118 14.57 -4.79 -7.76
CA LEU A 118 14.10 -5.54 -6.60
C LEU A 118 12.98 -4.82 -5.85
N ILE A 119 13.12 -3.52 -5.62
CA ILE A 119 12.08 -2.75 -4.92
C ILE A 119 10.83 -2.55 -5.78
N MET A 120 10.95 -2.40 -7.10
CA MET A 120 9.77 -2.39 -7.97
C MET A 120 9.09 -3.75 -7.98
N PHE A 121 9.83 -4.85 -7.87
CA PHE A 121 9.22 -6.17 -7.75
C PHE A 121 8.53 -6.39 -6.39
N VAL A 122 9.20 -6.07 -5.29
CA VAL A 122 8.68 -6.30 -3.93
C VAL A 122 7.61 -5.27 -3.57
N GLY A 123 7.75 -4.02 -3.98
CA GLY A 123 6.80 -2.95 -3.68
C GLY A 123 5.44 -3.14 -4.35
N GLU A 124 5.37 -3.87 -5.46
CA GLU A 124 4.14 -4.12 -6.23
C GLU A 124 3.53 -5.51 -5.90
N CYS A 125 4.10 -6.19 -4.90
CA CYS A 125 3.64 -7.47 -4.37
C CYS A 125 2.42 -7.33 -3.45
N PHE A 126 2.25 -6.16 -2.84
CA PHE A 126 1.31 -5.89 -1.74
C PHE A 126 0.30 -4.81 -2.14
#